data_AF-X1T8D4-F1
#
_entry.id   AF-X1T8D4-F1
#
_cell.length_a   1.000
_cell.length_b   1.000
_cell.length_c   1.000
_cell.angle_alpha   90.00
_cell.angle_beta   90.00
_cell.angle_gamma   90.00
#
_symmetry.space_group_name_H-M   'P 1'
#
loop_
_entity.id
_entity.type
_entity.pdbx_description
1 polymer ?
#
loop_
_entity_poly.entity_id
_entity_poly.type
_entity_poly.pdbx_seq_one_letter_code
_entity_poly.pdbx_strand_id
1 'polypeptide(L)'
;PENVDDCKAANSDIIKTPSEVPLSDIAFADLNSPSKTLVRRLFIALAKKTLGRVRGKFSGVVSIPDAERVMDYDTLLSEGNDEYNQVMERLDEYLEDLSPEKQIARAAQEAEDLNKHLKYRPLGFDVK
;
A
#
# COMPACT_ATOMS: atom_id res chain seq x y z
N PRO A 1 -24.90 14.56 -19.36
CA PRO A 1 -26.22 13.87 -19.30
C PRO A 1 -27.14 14.69 -18.40
N GLU A 2 -28.37 15.03 -18.85
CA GLU A 2 -29.32 15.87 -18.09
C GLU A 2 -29.97 15.14 -16.90
N ASN A 3 -29.88 13.81 -16.84
CA ASN A 3 -30.40 13.01 -15.74
C ASN A 3 -29.27 12.30 -14.98
N VAL A 4 -29.19 12.57 -13.68
CA VAL A 4 -28.14 12.08 -12.77
C VAL A 4 -28.21 10.57 -12.59
N ASP A 5 -29.42 9.98 -12.63
CA ASP A 5 -29.59 8.54 -12.39
C ASP A 5 -29.19 7.72 -13.62
N ASP A 6 -29.48 8.20 -14.82
CA ASP A 6 -28.98 7.61 -16.07
C ASP A 6 -27.44 7.65 -16.12
N CYS A 7 -26.83 8.74 -15.63
CA CYS A 7 -25.38 8.86 -15.51
C CYS A 7 -24.80 7.84 -14.52
N LYS A 8 -25.46 7.59 -13.38
CA LYS A 8 -25.01 6.60 -12.41
C LYS A 8 -25.14 5.17 -12.94
N ALA A 9 -26.21 4.87 -13.68
CA ALA A 9 -26.43 3.56 -14.30
C ALA A 9 -25.40 3.29 -15.40
N ALA A 10 -25.02 4.31 -16.18
CA ALA A 10 -24.00 4.20 -17.22
C ALA A 10 -22.57 4.04 -16.68
N ASN A 11 -22.32 4.41 -15.41
CA ASN A 11 -21.00 4.36 -14.76
C ASN A 11 -21.06 3.56 -13.46
N SER A 12 -21.54 2.31 -13.54
CA SER A 12 -21.64 1.40 -12.39
C SER A 12 -20.29 0.89 -11.89
N ASP A 13 -19.22 1.13 -12.65
CA ASP A 13 -17.82 0.84 -12.33
C ASP A 13 -17.17 1.89 -11.42
N ILE A 14 -17.77 3.08 -11.30
CA ILE A 14 -17.27 4.14 -10.43
C ILE A 14 -17.65 3.86 -8.97
N ILE A 15 -16.62 3.52 -8.19
CA ILE A 15 -16.70 3.30 -6.75
C ILE A 15 -16.86 4.66 -6.06
N LYS A 16 -17.98 4.86 -5.35
CA LYS A 16 -18.26 6.10 -4.60
C LYS A 16 -17.99 5.95 -3.12
N THR A 17 -18.20 4.74 -2.60
CA THR A 17 -17.93 4.42 -1.20
C THR A 17 -16.97 3.23 -1.09
N PRO A 18 -16.11 3.17 -0.05
CA PRO A 18 -15.20 2.04 0.15
C PRO A 18 -15.90 0.67 0.23
N SER A 19 -17.18 0.65 0.63
CA SER A 19 -18.02 -0.54 0.70
C SER A 19 -18.47 -1.07 -0.66
N GLU A 20 -18.41 -0.25 -1.71
CA GLU A 20 -18.76 -0.62 -3.09
C GLU A 20 -17.60 -1.26 -3.84
N VAL A 21 -16.41 -1.35 -3.23
CA VAL A 21 -15.25 -2.01 -3.83
C VAL A 21 -15.55 -3.51 -3.98
N PRO A 22 -15.59 -4.07 -5.20
CA PRO A 22 -15.77 -5.51 -5.39
C PRO A 22 -14.52 -6.25 -4.89
N LEU A 23 -14.62 -6.85 -3.71
CA LEU A 23 -13.53 -7.60 -3.08
C LEU A 23 -13.28 -8.98 -3.72
N SER A 24 -14.13 -9.38 -4.66
CA SER A 24 -14.27 -10.78 -5.05
C SER A 24 -13.32 -11.28 -6.12
N ASP A 25 -12.49 -10.42 -6.74
CA ASP A 25 -11.26 -10.77 -7.46
C ASP A 25 -10.76 -9.56 -8.27
N ILE A 26 -9.77 -8.82 -7.76
CA ILE A 26 -9.14 -7.72 -8.49
C ILE A 26 -7.96 -8.30 -9.27
N ALA A 27 -7.96 -8.17 -10.60
CA ALA A 27 -6.84 -8.64 -11.41
C ALA A 27 -5.60 -7.78 -11.16
N PHE A 28 -4.42 -8.41 -11.05
CA PHE A 28 -3.16 -7.69 -10.85
C PHE A 28 -2.88 -6.65 -11.94
N ALA A 29 -3.36 -6.89 -13.17
CA ALA A 29 -3.22 -5.96 -14.29
C ALA A 29 -3.90 -4.60 -14.03
N ASP A 30 -5.01 -4.60 -13.28
CA ASP A 30 -5.84 -3.42 -13.03
C ASP A 30 -5.35 -2.59 -11.83
N LEU A 31 -4.40 -3.12 -11.06
CA LEU A 31 -3.82 -2.42 -9.93
C LEU A 31 -2.95 -1.23 -10.39
N ASN A 32 -2.96 -0.17 -9.58
CA ASN A 32 -2.05 0.96 -9.76
C ASN A 32 -0.58 0.54 -9.51
N SER A 33 0.38 1.36 -9.95
CA SER A 33 1.82 1.04 -9.83
C SER A 33 2.30 0.84 -8.37
N PRO A 34 1.90 1.69 -7.40
CA PRO A 34 2.20 1.47 -5.98
C PRO A 34 1.68 0.14 -5.43
N SER A 35 0.40 -0.19 -5.65
CA SER A 35 -0.22 -1.44 -5.21
C SER A 35 0.44 -2.65 -5.86
N LYS A 36 0.79 -2.58 -7.15
CA LYS A 36 1.58 -3.63 -7.81
C LYS A 36 2.93 -3.85 -7.12
N THR A 37 3.58 -2.78 -6.66
CA THR A 37 4.85 -2.87 -5.94
C THR A 37 4.67 -3.50 -4.55
N LEU A 38 3.61 -3.14 -3.84
CA LEU A 38 3.27 -3.76 -2.55
C LEU A 38 3.02 -5.26 -2.68
N VAL A 39 2.19 -5.66 -3.65
CA VAL A 39 1.90 -7.08 -3.92
C VAL A 39 3.19 -7.85 -4.25
N ARG A 40 4.09 -7.28 -5.07
CA ARG A 40 5.39 -7.90 -5.36
C ARG A 40 6.26 -8.07 -4.10
N ARG A 41 6.32 -7.07 -3.24
CA ARG A 41 7.10 -7.14 -1.99
C ARG A 41 6.52 -8.18 -1.04
N LEU A 42 5.20 -8.21 -0.85
CA LEU A 42 4.53 -9.25 -0.05
C LEU A 42 4.78 -10.65 -0.61
N PHE A 43 4.71 -10.80 -1.93
CA PHE A 43 4.98 -12.08 -2.59
C PHE A 43 6.42 -12.55 -2.33
N ILE A 44 7.42 -11.67 -2.46
CA ILE A 44 8.83 -11.99 -2.17
C ILE A 44 9.00 -12.39 -0.70
N ALA A 45 8.43 -11.63 0.23
CA ALA A 45 8.51 -11.92 1.66
C ALA A 45 7.91 -13.30 2.00
N LEU A 46 6.74 -13.62 1.45
CA LEU A 46 6.09 -14.92 1.63
C LEU A 46 6.88 -16.05 0.95
N ALA A 47 7.48 -15.80 -0.22
CA ALA A 47 8.36 -16.75 -0.88
C ALA A 47 9.61 -17.04 -0.04
N LYS A 48 10.24 -16.03 0.57
CA LYS A 48 11.36 -16.21 1.51
C LYS A 48 10.95 -17.04 2.73
N LYS A 49 9.80 -16.73 3.34
CA LYS A 49 9.27 -17.47 4.50
C LYS A 49 8.97 -18.93 4.17
N THR A 50 8.33 -19.18 3.03
CA THR A 50 8.02 -20.56 2.59
C THR A 50 9.30 -21.33 2.26
N LEU A 51 10.24 -20.73 1.55
CA LEU A 51 11.54 -21.33 1.26
C LEU A 51 12.35 -21.62 2.54
N GLY A 52 12.39 -20.67 3.48
CA GLY A 52 13.03 -20.84 4.79
C GLY A 52 12.41 -22.00 5.56
N ARG A 53 11.08 -22.14 5.58
CA ARG A 53 10.41 -23.30 6.20
C ARG A 53 10.75 -24.62 5.52
N VAL A 54 10.78 -24.65 4.19
CA VAL A 54 11.13 -25.86 3.42
C VAL A 54 12.58 -26.26 3.67
N ARG A 55 13.51 -25.30 3.66
CA ARG A 55 14.94 -25.53 3.91
C ARG A 55 15.22 -25.88 5.37
N GLY A 56 14.47 -25.31 6.31
CA GLY A 56 14.58 -25.63 7.74
C GLY A 56 14.02 -27.01 8.11
N LYS A 57 13.42 -27.74 7.17
CA LYS A 57 13.03 -29.13 7.39
C LYS A 57 14.28 -29.96 7.70
N PHE A 58 14.28 -30.67 8.82
CA PHE A 58 15.46 -31.36 9.39
C PHE A 58 16.62 -30.43 9.77
N SER A 59 16.32 -29.22 10.22
CA SER A 59 17.32 -28.23 10.67
C SER A 59 18.31 -27.82 9.59
N GLY A 60 17.91 -27.91 8.31
CA GLY A 60 18.77 -27.58 7.18
C GLY A 60 19.71 -28.69 6.75
N VAL A 61 19.79 -29.82 7.48
CA VAL A 61 20.76 -30.88 7.17
C VAL A 61 20.30 -31.67 5.94
N VAL A 62 21.09 -31.58 4.87
CA VAL A 62 20.97 -32.43 3.68
C VAL A 62 22.06 -33.49 3.78
N SER A 63 21.66 -34.73 4.09
CA SER A 63 22.55 -35.89 4.11
C SER A 63 22.76 -36.39 2.67
N ILE A 64 23.92 -36.05 2.11
CA ILE A 64 24.42 -36.65 0.88
C ILE A 64 25.42 -37.74 1.30
N PRO A 65 25.45 -38.91 0.64
CA PRO A 65 26.54 -39.85 0.86
C PRO A 65 27.88 -39.13 0.68
N ASP A 66 28.76 -39.20 1.66
CA ASP A 66 30.08 -38.55 1.75
C ASP A 66 30.11 -37.02 2.04
N ALA A 67 28.97 -36.34 2.25
CA ALA A 67 28.97 -34.93 2.66
C ALA A 67 27.69 -34.50 3.40
N GLU A 68 27.86 -33.74 4.49
CA GLU A 68 26.77 -33.02 5.15
C GLU A 68 26.79 -31.54 4.76
N ARG A 69 25.66 -31.03 4.27
CA ARG A 69 25.47 -29.59 3.98
C ARG A 69 24.28 -29.09 4.78
N VAL A 70 24.49 -28.02 5.56
CA VAL A 70 23.40 -27.28 6.20
C VAL A 70 22.92 -26.18 5.23
N MET A 71 21.65 -26.23 4.84
CA MET A 71 20.99 -25.18 4.08
C MET A 71 20.69 -24.00 4.99
N ASP A 72 20.94 -22.78 4.50
CA ASP A 72 20.52 -21.57 5.18
C ASP A 72 18.98 -21.45 5.14
N TYR A 73 18.39 -21.43 6.33
CA TYR A 73 16.95 -21.30 6.55
C TYR A 73 16.62 -20.18 7.55
N ASP A 74 17.50 -19.91 8.51
CA ASP A 74 17.29 -18.95 9.58
C ASP A 74 17.31 -17.51 9.05
N THR A 75 18.31 -17.19 8.22
CA THR A 75 18.41 -15.86 7.59
C THR A 75 17.21 -15.59 6.67
N LEU A 76 16.80 -16.59 5.89
CA LEU A 76 15.60 -16.49 5.04
C LEU A 76 14.31 -16.25 5.82
N LEU A 77 14.18 -16.87 7.01
CA LEU A 77 13.02 -16.67 7.88
C LEU A 77 13.04 -15.28 8.53
N SER A 78 14.19 -14.82 9.01
CA SER A 78 14.34 -13.48 9.57
C SER A 78 13.99 -12.43 8.51
N GLU A 79 14.69 -12.43 7.38
CA GLU A 79 14.47 -11.45 6.30
C GLU A 79 13.03 -11.48 5.79
N GLY A 80 12.46 -12.68 5.62
CA GLY A 80 11.09 -12.81 5.15
C GLY A 80 10.05 -12.28 6.15
N ASN A 81 10.31 -12.37 7.46
CA ASN A 81 9.43 -11.78 8.47
C ASN A 81 9.61 -10.26 8.54
N ASP A 82 10.84 -9.78 8.48
CA ASP A 82 11.16 -8.35 8.53
C ASP A 82 10.55 -7.60 7.33
N GLU A 83 10.72 -8.14 6.11
CA GLU A 83 10.11 -7.59 4.90
C GLU A 83 8.58 -7.61 4.96
N TYR A 84 7.99 -8.69 5.48
CA TYR A 84 6.53 -8.77 5.62
C TYR A 84 6.00 -7.70 6.57
N ASN A 85 6.63 -7.56 7.74
CA ASN A 85 6.22 -6.59 8.75
C ASN A 85 6.38 -5.15 8.22
N GLN A 86 7.50 -4.84 7.56
CA GLN A 86 7.74 -3.53 6.97
C GLN A 86 6.70 -3.17 5.89
N VAL A 87 6.27 -4.14 5.09
CA VAL A 87 5.26 -3.88 4.06
C VAL A 87 3.87 -3.68 4.67
N MET A 88 3.52 -4.43 5.72
CA MET A 88 2.26 -4.25 6.43
C MET A 88 2.21 -2.92 7.18
N GLU A 89 3.26 -2.55 7.90
CA GLU A 89 3.37 -1.26 8.58
C GLU A 89 3.19 -0.09 7.61
N ARG A 90 3.87 -0.13 6.46
CA ARG A 90 3.70 0.87 5.40
C ARG A 90 2.28 0.91 4.85
N LEU A 91 1.62 -0.23 4.72
CA LEU A 91 0.24 -0.29 4.23
C LEU A 91 -0.70 0.35 5.25
N ASP A 92 -0.51 0.07 6.54
CA ASP A 92 -1.29 0.67 7.62
C ASP A 92 -1.12 2.19 7.65
N GLU A 93 0.12 2.69 7.58
CA GLU A 93 0.42 4.13 7.47
C GLU A 93 -0.30 4.77 6.27
N TYR A 94 -0.27 4.11 5.11
CA TYR A 94 -0.92 4.60 3.90
C TYR A 94 -2.44 4.65 4.03
N LEU A 95 -3.05 3.65 4.67
CA LEU A 95 -4.49 3.60 4.90
C LEU A 95 -4.92 4.64 5.95
N GLU A 96 -4.10 4.85 6.99
CA GLU A 96 -4.34 5.88 7.99
C GLU A 96 -4.31 7.27 7.37
N ASP A 97 -3.37 7.54 6.47
CA ASP A 97 -3.30 8.79 5.70
C ASP A 97 -4.51 9.02 4.78
N LEU A 98 -5.09 7.95 4.28
CA LEU A 98 -6.32 7.99 3.48
C LEU A 98 -7.59 8.08 4.34
N SER A 99 -7.49 7.99 5.67
CA SER A 99 -8.66 8.12 6.53
C SER A 99 -9.32 9.49 6.40
N PRO A 100 -10.66 9.58 6.50
CA PRO A 100 -11.37 10.86 6.40
C PRO A 100 -10.89 11.89 7.42
N GLU A 101 -10.52 11.45 8.62
CA GLU A 101 -10.02 12.31 9.69
C GLU A 101 -8.71 13.00 9.30
N LYS A 102 -7.71 12.22 8.82
CA LYS A 102 -6.44 12.80 8.36
C LYS A 102 -6.60 13.68 7.13
N GLN A 103 -7.52 13.34 6.21
CA GLN A 103 -7.80 14.17 5.05
C GLN A 103 -8.39 15.53 5.43
N ILE A 104 -9.35 15.57 6.36
CA ILE A 104 -9.93 16.82 6.86
C ILE A 104 -8.88 17.64 7.61
N ALA A 105 -8.08 17.00 8.46
CA ALA A 105 -7.00 17.68 9.19
C ALA A 105 -5.98 18.32 8.23
N ARG A 106 -5.59 17.59 7.17
CA ARG A 106 -4.69 18.09 6.12
C ARG A 106 -5.30 19.29 5.37
N ALA A 107 -6.57 19.18 4.98
CA ALA A 107 -7.28 20.26 4.29
C ALA A 107 -7.43 21.53 5.15
N ALA A 108 -7.69 21.36 6.46
CA ALA A 108 -7.74 22.47 7.41
C ALA A 108 -6.37 23.18 7.52
N GLN A 109 -5.30 22.40 7.66
CA GLN A 109 -3.94 22.93 7.72
C GLN A 109 -3.56 23.68 6.43
N GLU A 110 -3.87 23.11 5.27
CA GLU A 110 -3.63 23.74 3.97
C GLU A 110 -4.40 25.07 3.84
N ALA A 111 -5.64 25.13 4.31
CA ALA A 111 -6.43 26.38 4.31
C ALA A 111 -5.82 27.45 5.24
N GLU A 112 -5.34 27.07 6.43
CA GLU A 112 -4.65 27.97 7.33
C GLU A 112 -3.36 28.52 6.73
N ASP A 113 -2.55 27.66 6.13
CA ASP A 113 -1.27 28.04 5.55
C ASP A 113 -1.45 28.86 4.27
N LEU A 114 -2.48 28.57 3.46
CA LEU A 114 -2.89 29.41 2.36
C LEU A 114 -3.31 30.81 2.84
N ASN A 115 -4.10 30.89 3.91
CA ASN A 115 -4.50 32.17 4.49
C ASN A 115 -3.32 32.96 5.05
N LYS A 116 -2.34 32.30 5.68
CA LYS A 116 -1.08 32.93 6.10
C LYS A 116 -0.29 33.44 4.89
N HIS A 117 -0.16 32.63 3.85
CA HIS A 117 0.54 33.01 2.62
C HIS A 117 -0.11 34.22 1.93
N LEU A 118 -1.45 34.25 1.84
CA LEU A 118 -2.20 35.35 1.24
C LEU A 118 -2.00 36.68 1.99
N LYS A 119 -1.75 36.67 3.30
CA LYS A 119 -1.44 37.88 4.08
C LYS A 119 -0.11 38.53 3.69
N TYR A 120 0.86 37.76 3.18
CA TYR A 120 2.15 38.29 2.73
C TYR A 120 2.09 38.84 1.30
N ARG A 121 0.98 38.63 0.57
CA ARG A 121 0.81 39.22 -0.75
C ARG A 121 0.52 40.72 -0.60
N PRO A 122 1.30 41.61 -1.24
CA PRO A 122 1.04 43.05 -1.16
C PRO A 122 -0.35 43.35 -1.74
N LEU A 123 -1.11 44.20 -1.04
CA LEU A 123 -2.38 44.71 -1.53
C LEU A 123 -2.12 45.54 -2.80
N GLY A 124 -2.89 45.28 -3.86
CA GLY A 124 -2.77 46.01 -5.12
C GLY A 124 -2.99 47.51 -4.90
N PHE A 125 -2.26 48.34 -5.64
CA PHE A 125 -2.47 49.78 -5.62
C PHE A 125 -3.82 50.12 -6.26
N ASP A 126 -4.73 50.68 -5.47
CA ASP A 126 -5.99 51.22 -5.99
C ASP A 126 -5.68 52.54 -6.73
N VAL A 127 -5.83 52.54 -8.06
CA VAL A 127 -5.71 53.76 -8.86
C VAL A 127 -7.09 54.40 -8.93
N LYS A 128 -7.26 55.52 -8.21
CA LYS A 128 -8.47 56.36 -8.26
C LYS A 128 -8.63 57.05 -9.62
#